data_AF-A0A556QK65-F1
#
_entry.id   AF-A0A556QK65-F1
#
_cell.length_a   1.000
_cell.length_b   1.000
_cell.length_c   1.000
_cell.angle_alpha   90.00
_cell.angle_beta   90.00
_cell.angle_gamma   90.00
#
_symmetry.space_group_name_H-M   'P 1'
#
loop_
_entity.id
_entity.type
_entity.pdbx_description
1 polymer ?
#
loop_
_entity_poly.entity_id
_entity_poly.type
_entity_poly.pdbx_seq_one_letter_code
_entity_poly.pdbx_strand_id
1 'polypeptide(L)'
;MKTITLSHALKHKNRLAGEVARLREIVQRENSRKDTQAIRADVRAAFDENVTRSRELAAFKGAIAAANAGITGTDLGIYGKLNLQAEIRGLIAFIKALNTREGEVVEQVGFLSRDEAIRTVFIAVITRDEVDRLTVAFQNEIERLQDEIDEFNAITRIPLSA
;
A
#
# COMPACT_ATOMS: atom_id res chain seq x y z
N MET A 1 8.81 24.89 -18.14
CA MET A 1 8.84 23.73 -17.22
C MET A 1 8.31 24.19 -15.88
N LYS A 2 7.34 23.46 -15.30
CA LYS A 2 6.79 23.79 -13.98
C LYS A 2 7.50 22.96 -12.94
N THR A 3 7.94 23.60 -11.85
CA THR A 3 8.57 22.92 -10.72
C THR A 3 7.60 22.87 -9.55
N ILE A 4 7.35 21.68 -9.01
CA ILE A 4 6.46 21.46 -7.86
C ILE A 4 7.17 20.62 -6.80
N THR A 5 6.69 20.65 -5.56
CA THR A 5 7.18 19.73 -4.53
C THR A 5 6.76 18.29 -4.84
N LEU A 6 7.55 17.33 -4.37
CA LEU A 6 7.26 15.92 -4.51
C LEU A 6 5.95 15.54 -3.79
N SER A 7 5.68 16.14 -2.64
CA SER A 7 4.39 16.01 -1.92
C SER A 7 3.20 16.44 -2.77
N HIS A 8 3.31 17.56 -3.49
CA HIS A 8 2.28 18.04 -4.39
C HIS A 8 2.14 17.13 -5.61
N ALA A 9 3.27 16.64 -6.14
CA ALA A 9 3.29 15.69 -7.24
C ALA A 9 2.59 14.37 -6.90
N LEU A 10 2.84 13.83 -5.70
CA LEU A 10 2.20 12.61 -5.19
C LEU A 10 0.68 12.78 -5.08
N LYS A 11 0.21 13.93 -4.55
CA LYS A 11 -1.22 14.26 -4.49
C LYS A 11 -1.85 14.31 -5.88
N HIS A 12 -1.21 15.00 -6.83
CA HIS A 12 -1.71 15.08 -8.21
C HIS A 12 -1.72 13.72 -8.91
N LYS A 13 -0.66 12.91 -8.75
CA LYS A 13 -0.58 11.54 -9.28
C LYS A 13 -1.75 10.68 -8.80
N ASN A 14 -2.09 10.75 -7.51
CA ASN A 14 -3.20 9.97 -6.94
C ASN A 14 -4.56 10.43 -7.50
N ARG A 15 -4.79 11.74 -7.62
CA ARG A 15 -6.01 12.27 -8.26
C ARG A 15 -6.12 11.82 -9.72
N LEU A 16 -5.05 11.94 -10.50
CA LEU A 16 -5.00 11.50 -11.89
C LEU A 16 -5.27 9.99 -12.02
N ALA A 17 -4.74 9.17 -11.12
CA ALA A 17 -5.00 7.73 -11.11
C ALA A 17 -6.50 7.43 -10.91
N GLY A 18 -7.17 8.14 -9.98
CA GLY A 18 -8.61 8.01 -9.78
C GLY A 18 -9.44 8.49 -10.98
N GLU A 19 -9.05 9.62 -11.59
CA GLU A 19 -9.71 10.14 -12.80
C GLU A 19 -9.56 9.17 -13.98
N VAL A 20 -8.37 8.61 -14.20
CA VAL A 20 -8.10 7.61 -15.23
C VAL A 20 -8.93 6.34 -14.98
N ALA A 21 -9.03 5.87 -13.73
CA ALA A 21 -9.85 4.71 -13.39
C ALA A 21 -11.34 4.96 -13.70
N ARG A 22 -11.88 6.09 -13.24
CA ARG A 22 -13.29 6.48 -13.51
C ARG A 22 -13.59 6.59 -15.00
N LEU A 23 -12.71 7.21 -15.78
CA LEU A 23 -12.88 7.33 -17.24
C LEU A 23 -12.84 5.96 -17.92
N ARG A 24 -11.96 5.05 -17.47
CA ARG A 24 -11.93 3.67 -17.97
C ARG A 24 -13.24 2.94 -17.68
N GLU A 25 -13.79 3.09 -16.48
CA GLU A 25 -15.07 2.47 -16.12
C GLU A 25 -16.22 2.98 -16.99
N ILE A 26 -16.27 4.29 -17.27
CA ILE A 26 -17.26 4.88 -18.19
C ILE A 26 -17.12 4.26 -19.58
N VAL A 27 -15.90 4.22 -20.13
CA VAL A 27 -15.66 3.65 -21.45
C VAL A 27 -16.02 2.16 -21.48
N GLN A 28 -15.57 1.37 -20.50
CA GLN A 28 -15.88 -0.06 -20.43
C GLN A 28 -17.38 -0.34 -20.37
N ARG A 29 -18.12 0.45 -19.60
CA ARG A 29 -19.56 0.26 -19.42
C ARG A 29 -20.39 0.70 -20.61
N GLU A 30 -20.02 1.81 -21.26
CA GLU A 30 -20.88 2.51 -22.21
C GLU A 30 -20.44 2.34 -23.70
N ASN A 31 -19.26 1.77 -23.96
CA ASN A 31 -18.70 1.65 -25.33
C ASN A 31 -19.53 0.78 -26.27
N SER A 32 -20.31 -0.16 -25.74
CA SER A 32 -21.27 -0.93 -26.52
C SER A 32 -22.60 -0.94 -25.79
N ARG A 33 -23.69 -0.70 -26.54
CA ARG A 33 -25.06 -0.69 -26.04
C ARG A 33 -26.00 -1.28 -27.07
N LYS A 34 -27.15 -1.77 -26.62
CA LYS A 34 -28.25 -2.14 -27.53
C LYS A 34 -28.79 -0.86 -28.17
N ASP A 35 -29.27 -0.95 -29.40
CA ASP A 35 -29.87 0.18 -30.12
C ASP A 35 -31.04 0.81 -29.35
N THR A 36 -31.78 -0.02 -28.60
CA THR A 36 -32.90 0.42 -27.74
C THR A 36 -32.50 1.10 -26.44
N GLN A 37 -31.21 1.16 -26.10
CA GLN A 37 -30.73 1.78 -24.87
C GLN A 37 -30.35 3.25 -25.10
N ALA A 38 -30.84 4.12 -24.20
CA ALA A 38 -30.52 5.54 -24.23
C ALA A 38 -29.03 5.81 -24.00
N ILE A 39 -28.50 6.83 -24.68
CA ILE A 39 -27.11 7.29 -24.52
C ILE A 39 -26.97 7.98 -23.16
N ARG A 40 -26.06 7.49 -22.32
CA ARG A 40 -25.82 8.04 -20.97
C ARG A 40 -24.53 8.83 -20.83
N ALA A 41 -23.58 8.65 -21.76
CA ALA A 41 -22.30 9.33 -21.75
C ALA A 41 -21.74 9.48 -23.16
N ASP A 42 -20.93 10.53 -23.36
CA ASP A 42 -20.07 10.64 -24.53
C ASP A 42 -18.81 9.78 -24.33
N VAL A 43 -18.87 8.54 -24.83
CA VAL A 43 -17.79 7.55 -24.71
C VAL A 43 -16.53 8.02 -25.41
N ARG A 44 -16.65 8.71 -26.56
CA ARG A 44 -15.49 9.12 -27.35
C ARG A 44 -14.72 10.21 -26.60
N ALA A 45 -15.43 11.22 -26.09
CA ALA A 45 -14.83 12.24 -25.24
C ALA A 45 -14.20 11.63 -23.98
N ALA A 46 -14.87 10.69 -23.32
CA ALA A 46 -14.33 10.01 -22.14
C ALA A 46 -13.05 9.20 -22.45
N PHE A 47 -12.97 8.55 -23.61
CA PHE A 47 -11.78 7.84 -24.07
C PHE A 47 -10.62 8.80 -24.38
N ASP A 48 -10.88 9.88 -25.10
CA ASP A 48 -9.84 10.85 -25.48
C ASP A 48 -9.26 11.57 -24.25
N GLU A 49 -10.11 11.91 -23.28
CA GLU A 49 -9.68 12.40 -21.98
C GLU A 49 -8.88 11.33 -21.21
N ASN A 50 -9.29 10.06 -21.28
CA ASN A 50 -8.54 8.97 -20.63
C ASN A 50 -7.11 8.86 -21.15
N VAL A 51 -6.94 8.94 -22.46
CA VAL A 51 -5.61 8.90 -23.11
C VAL A 51 -4.76 10.08 -22.64
N THR A 52 -5.33 11.29 -22.64
CA THR A 52 -4.65 12.51 -22.21
C THR A 52 -4.20 12.41 -20.75
N ARG A 53 -5.11 12.05 -19.84
CA ARG A 53 -4.81 11.88 -18.41
C ARG A 53 -3.84 10.73 -18.13
N SER A 54 -3.87 9.68 -18.94
CA SER A 54 -2.92 8.56 -18.82
C SER A 54 -1.49 8.99 -19.15
N ARG A 55 -1.30 9.85 -20.16
CA ARG A 55 0.01 10.42 -20.50
C ARG A 55 0.51 11.37 -19.41
N GLU A 56 -0.36 12.22 -18.89
CA GLU A 56 -0.05 13.09 -17.74
C GLU A 56 0.38 12.25 -16.52
N LEU A 57 -0.39 11.21 -16.18
CA LEU A 57 -0.08 10.29 -15.10
C LEU A 57 1.28 9.60 -15.28
N ALA A 58 1.63 9.20 -16.52
CA ALA A 58 2.94 8.61 -16.82
C ALA A 58 4.09 9.59 -16.60
N ALA A 59 3.93 10.86 -17.00
CA ALA A 59 4.93 11.90 -16.77
C ALA A 59 5.18 12.12 -15.26
N PHE A 60 4.11 12.20 -14.46
CA PHE A 60 4.24 12.29 -12.99
C PHE A 60 4.95 11.06 -12.40
N LYS A 61 4.59 9.84 -12.83
CA LYS A 61 5.26 8.62 -12.35
C LYS A 61 6.76 8.62 -12.66
N GLY A 62 7.15 9.03 -13.86
CA GLY A 62 8.55 9.14 -14.27
C GLY A 62 9.33 10.15 -13.43
N ALA A 63 8.78 11.36 -13.25
CA ALA A 63 9.43 12.41 -12.46
C ALA A 63 9.57 12.05 -10.98
N ILE A 64 8.55 11.40 -10.39
CA ILE A 64 8.60 10.88 -9.02
C ILE A 64 9.66 9.80 -8.88
N ALA A 65 9.72 8.84 -9.80
CA ALA A 65 10.71 7.77 -9.77
C ALA A 65 12.15 8.32 -9.87
N ALA A 66 12.37 9.28 -10.76
CA ALA A 66 13.67 9.95 -10.90
C ALA A 66 14.08 10.69 -9.61
N ALA A 67 13.13 11.41 -8.99
CA ALA A 67 13.39 12.11 -7.73
C ALA A 67 13.74 11.15 -6.60
N ASN A 68 13.03 10.03 -6.51
CA ASN A 68 13.32 9.00 -5.52
C ASN A 68 14.68 8.33 -5.75
N ALA A 69 15.10 8.16 -7.01
CA ALA A 69 16.36 7.54 -7.39
C ALA A 69 17.58 8.46 -7.16
N GLY A 70 17.36 9.78 -7.11
CA GLY A 70 18.41 10.79 -7.08
C GLY A 70 19.26 10.85 -5.80
N ILE A 71 18.87 10.16 -4.72
CA ILE A 71 19.71 10.02 -3.52
C ILE A 71 20.46 8.70 -3.59
N THR A 72 21.70 8.74 -4.07
CA THR A 72 22.59 7.58 -4.19
C THR A 72 23.23 7.23 -2.85
N GLY A 73 22.51 6.42 -2.07
CA GLY A 73 23.01 5.60 -0.96
C GLY A 73 22.07 4.42 -0.81
N THR A 74 22.54 3.19 -1.08
CA THR A 74 21.70 1.99 -1.28
C THR A 74 20.83 1.63 -0.08
N ASP A 75 21.25 2.05 1.12
CA ASP A 75 20.65 1.60 2.38
C ASP A 75 20.00 2.77 3.17
N LEU A 76 20.21 4.01 2.72
CA LEU A 76 19.80 5.25 3.43
C LEU A 76 19.08 6.26 2.53
N GLY A 77 18.99 6.03 1.22
CA GLY A 77 18.20 6.85 0.31
C GLY A 77 16.69 6.69 0.53
N ILE A 78 15.88 7.60 -0.02
CA ILE A 78 14.43 7.56 0.15
C ILE A 78 13.81 6.23 -0.34
N TYR A 79 14.35 5.63 -1.40
CA TYR A 79 13.95 4.29 -1.85
C TYR A 79 14.22 3.21 -0.80
N GLY A 80 15.39 3.25 -0.15
CA GLY A 80 15.73 2.34 0.95
C GLY A 80 14.76 2.47 2.11
N LYS A 81 14.43 3.71 2.50
CA LYS A 81 13.45 4.00 3.57
C LYS A 81 12.04 3.50 3.22
N LEU A 82 11.58 3.73 1.98
CA LEU A 82 10.28 3.23 1.51
C LEU A 82 10.21 1.70 1.54
N ASN A 83 11.27 1.02 1.11
CA ASN A 83 11.34 -0.44 1.12
C ASN A 83 11.42 -0.98 2.55
N LEU A 84 12.28 -0.41 3.40
CA LEU A 84 12.37 -0.78 4.81
C LEU A 84 11.02 -0.64 5.53
N GLN A 85 10.31 0.46 5.29
CA GLN A 85 8.97 0.66 5.85
C GLN A 85 7.99 -0.42 5.38
N ALA A 86 8.11 -0.93 4.16
CA ALA A 86 7.29 -2.04 3.66
C ALA A 86 7.67 -3.37 4.32
N GLU A 87 8.96 -3.66 4.47
CA GLU A 87 9.46 -4.86 5.16
C GLU A 87 9.02 -4.89 6.63
N ILE A 88 9.11 -3.77 7.35
CA ILE A 88 8.66 -3.69 8.75
C ILE A 88 7.14 -3.93 8.87
N ARG A 89 6.32 -3.44 7.91
CA ARG A 89 4.89 -3.80 7.87
C ARG A 89 4.67 -5.30 7.66
N GLY A 90 5.50 -5.92 6.81
CA GLY A 90 5.52 -7.37 6.62
C GLY A 90 5.87 -8.12 7.90
N LEU A 91 6.90 -7.65 8.64
CA LEU A 91 7.28 -8.21 9.94
C LEU A 91 6.15 -8.08 10.96
N ILE A 92 5.47 -6.93 11.06
CA ILE A 92 4.30 -6.77 11.93
C ILE A 92 3.21 -7.79 11.58
N ALA A 93 2.90 -7.96 10.29
CA ALA A 93 1.91 -8.93 9.85
C ALA A 93 2.33 -10.37 10.21
N PHE A 94 3.60 -10.71 10.03
CA PHE A 94 4.17 -12.01 10.39
C PHE A 94 4.08 -12.28 11.90
N ILE A 95 4.57 -11.38 12.76
CA ILE A 95 4.59 -11.60 14.22
C ILE A 95 3.16 -11.67 14.79
N LYS A 96 2.22 -10.89 14.23
CA LYS A 96 0.80 -10.94 14.65
C LYS A 96 0.10 -12.23 14.27
N ALA A 97 0.62 -12.96 13.28
CA ALA A 97 0.10 -14.25 12.86
C ALA A 97 0.70 -15.43 13.64
N LEU A 98 1.68 -15.20 14.51
CA LEU A 98 2.28 -16.26 15.32
C LEU A 98 1.24 -16.86 16.27
N ASN A 99 1.30 -18.20 16.43
CA ASN A 99 0.53 -18.87 17.45
C ASN A 99 1.20 -18.67 18.81
N THR A 100 0.61 -17.80 19.64
CA THR A 100 1.10 -17.48 20.98
C THR A 100 0.31 -18.21 22.08
N ARG A 101 -0.20 -19.41 21.78
CA ARG A 101 -0.93 -20.24 22.76
C ARG A 101 0.05 -20.70 23.85
N GLU A 102 -0.30 -20.42 25.10
CA GLU A 102 0.50 -20.78 26.27
C GLU A 102 -0.37 -21.43 27.33
N GLY A 103 0.21 -22.35 28.09
CA GLY A 103 -0.44 -23.01 29.22
C GLY A 103 -1.07 -24.35 28.87
N GLU A 104 -1.75 -24.93 29.87
CA GLU A 104 -2.41 -26.23 29.75
C GLU A 104 -3.71 -26.10 28.96
N VAL A 105 -3.87 -27.00 28.00
CA VAL A 105 -5.06 -27.14 27.19
C VAL A 105 -5.54 -28.56 27.34
N VAL A 106 -6.83 -28.68 27.65
CA VAL A 106 -7.53 -29.96 27.65
C VAL A 106 -8.28 -30.09 26.33
N GLU A 107 -7.83 -30.97 25.45
CA GLU A 107 -8.53 -31.28 24.20
C GLU A 107 -9.35 -32.57 24.38
N GLN A 108 -10.66 -32.49 24.12
CA GLN A 108 -11.52 -33.67 24.09
C GLN A 108 -11.30 -34.45 22.79
N VAL A 109 -10.91 -35.72 22.90
CA VAL A 109 -10.68 -36.57 21.73
C VAL A 109 -11.94 -37.36 21.41
N GLY A 110 -12.67 -36.92 20.38
CA GLY A 110 -13.70 -37.70 19.68
C GLY A 110 -15.15 -37.54 20.15
N PHE A 111 -16.09 -37.71 19.21
CA PHE A 111 -17.55 -37.65 19.44
C PHE A 111 -18.09 -38.90 20.17
N LEU A 112 -17.29 -39.98 20.27
CA LEU A 112 -17.72 -41.31 20.71
C LEU A 112 -17.06 -41.81 22.01
N SER A 113 -16.02 -41.13 22.51
CA SER A 113 -15.30 -41.50 23.74
C SER A 113 -15.36 -40.33 24.72
N ARG A 114 -16.35 -40.33 25.62
CA ARG A 114 -16.54 -39.23 26.59
C ARG A 114 -15.42 -39.10 27.63
N ASP A 115 -14.49 -40.06 27.70
CA ASP A 115 -13.62 -40.26 28.87
C ASP A 115 -12.11 -40.06 28.66
N GLU A 116 -11.62 -39.75 27.46
CA GLU A 116 -10.19 -39.48 27.25
C GLU A 116 -9.93 -38.02 26.86
N ALA A 117 -9.70 -37.20 27.88
CA ALA A 117 -9.20 -35.84 27.73
C ALA A 117 -7.67 -35.86 27.67
N ILE A 118 -7.07 -35.41 26.56
CA ILE A 118 -5.62 -35.25 26.46
C ILE A 118 -5.27 -33.86 26.98
N ARG A 119 -4.39 -33.83 28.00
CA ARG A 119 -3.80 -32.60 28.54
C ARG A 119 -2.52 -32.31 27.77
N THR A 120 -2.51 -31.22 27.02
CA THR A 120 -1.35 -30.74 26.28
C THR A 120 -0.93 -29.39 26.85
N VAL A 121 0.33 -29.28 27.28
CA VAL A 121 0.90 -28.01 27.75
C VAL A 121 1.63 -27.34 26.60
N PHE A 122 1.18 -26.14 26.22
CA PHE A 122 1.82 -25.33 25.19
C PHE A 122 2.80 -24.34 25.84
N ILE A 123 3.98 -24.23 25.23
CA ILE A 123 4.99 -23.23 25.58
C ILE A 123 5.24 -22.42 24.31
N ALA A 124 4.93 -21.13 24.34
CA ALA A 124 5.30 -20.24 23.25
C ALA A 124 6.74 -19.73 23.48
N VAL A 125 7.57 -19.81 22.45
CA VAL A 125 8.93 -19.26 22.48
C VAL A 125 8.87 -17.73 22.34
N ILE A 126 7.99 -17.25 21.48
CA ILE A 126 7.66 -15.84 21.35
C ILE A 126 6.27 -15.68 21.97
N THR A 127 6.23 -15.05 23.14
CA THR A 127 4.99 -14.92 23.92
C THR A 127 4.07 -13.86 23.33
N ARG A 128 2.81 -13.83 23.77
CA ARG A 128 1.87 -12.78 23.34
C ARG A 128 2.37 -11.38 23.69
N ASP A 129 2.88 -11.21 24.91
CA ASP A 129 3.43 -9.94 25.39
C ASP A 129 4.64 -9.50 24.56
N GLU A 130 5.47 -10.44 24.11
CA GLU A 130 6.60 -10.13 23.25
C GLU A 130 6.15 -9.68 21.86
N VAL A 131 5.15 -10.35 21.27
CA VAL A 131 4.53 -9.91 20.00
C VAL A 131 3.98 -8.49 20.12
N ASP A 132 3.30 -8.16 21.21
CA ASP A 132 2.74 -6.81 21.42
C ASP A 132 3.85 -5.76 21.58
N ARG A 133 4.92 -6.06 22.34
CA ARG A 133 6.10 -5.16 22.46
C ARG A 133 6.81 -4.94 21.12
N LEU A 134 7.07 -6.01 20.37
CA LEU A 134 7.71 -5.93 19.06
C LEU A 134 6.84 -5.15 18.07
N THR A 135 5.53 -5.35 18.12
CA THR A 135 4.58 -4.57 17.30
C THR A 135 4.70 -3.08 17.56
N VAL A 136 4.73 -2.65 18.84
CA VAL A 136 4.89 -1.24 19.20
C VAL A 136 6.25 -0.70 18.74
N ALA A 137 7.33 -1.46 18.96
CA ALA A 137 8.67 -1.06 18.53
C ALA A 137 8.75 -0.84 17.00
N PHE A 138 8.21 -1.77 16.22
CA PHE A 138 8.13 -1.66 14.76
C PHE A 138 7.20 -0.53 14.30
N GLN A 139 6.11 -0.24 15.02
CA GLN A 139 5.25 0.90 14.73
C GLN A 139 5.98 2.23 14.92
N ASN A 140 6.72 2.38 16.02
CA ASN A 140 7.53 3.59 16.27
C ASN A 140 8.61 3.77 15.19
N GLU A 141 9.22 2.68 14.70
CA GLU A 141 10.18 2.75 13.60
C GLU A 141 9.53 3.19 12.28
N ILE A 142 8.33 2.66 11.97
CA ILE A 142 7.53 3.11 10.82
C ILE A 142 7.21 4.60 10.89
N GLU A 143 6.84 5.11 12.08
CA GLU A 143 6.54 6.52 12.30
C GLU A 143 7.77 7.41 12.02
N ARG A 144 8.93 7.05 12.58
CA ARG A 144 10.18 7.77 12.29
C ARG A 144 10.52 7.77 10.80
N LEU A 145 10.39 6.61 10.13
CA LEU A 145 10.60 6.52 8.68
C LEU A 145 9.61 7.40 7.91
N GLN A 146 8.35 7.45 8.37
CA GLN A 146 7.30 8.26 7.76
C GLN A 146 7.62 9.76 7.83
N ASP A 147 8.07 10.24 8.99
CA ASP A 147 8.48 11.64 9.17
C ASP A 147 9.62 12.02 8.21
N GLU A 148 10.64 11.18 8.11
CA GLU A 148 11.77 11.39 7.18
C GLU A 148 11.31 11.37 5.71
N ILE A 149 10.36 10.51 5.35
CA ILE A 149 9.77 10.46 4.01
C ILE A 149 8.97 11.73 3.72
N ASP A 150 8.19 12.21 4.68
CA ASP A 150 7.34 13.39 4.52
C ASP A 150 8.15 14.68 4.45
N GLU A 151 9.21 14.80 5.25
CA GLU A 151 10.18 15.90 5.13
C GLU A 151 10.80 15.90 3.73
N PHE A 152 11.31 14.76 3.27
CA PHE A 152 11.86 14.64 1.92
C PHE A 152 10.84 15.03 0.84
N ASN A 153 9.60 14.57 0.96
CA ASN A 153 8.53 14.90 0.02
C ASN A 153 8.20 16.40 0.04
N ALA A 154 8.30 17.06 1.20
CA ALA A 154 8.01 18.48 1.34
C ALA A 154 9.10 19.36 0.70
N ILE A 155 10.38 19.00 0.87
CA ILE A 155 11.51 19.82 0.39
C ILE A 155 11.93 19.50 -1.05
N THR A 156 11.72 18.26 -1.51
CA THR A 156 12.15 17.82 -2.84
C THR A 156 11.29 18.44 -3.92
N ARG A 157 11.93 19.01 -4.93
CA ARG A 157 11.27 19.65 -6.07
C ARG A 157 11.54 18.85 -7.34
N ILE A 158 10.49 18.59 -8.11
CA ILE A 158 10.58 17.86 -9.36
C ILE A 158 10.19 18.75 -10.55
N PRO A 159 10.93 18.71 -11.66
CA PRO A 159 10.54 19.36 -12.89
C PRO A 159 9.48 18.53 -13.62
N LEU A 160 8.44 19.20 -14.11
CA LEU A 160 7.45 18.63 -15.01
C LEU A 160 7.45 19.39 -16.33
N SER A 161 7.57 18.62 -17.41
CA SER A 161 7.22 19.08 -18.75
C SER A 161 5.70 19.22 -18.81
N ALA A 162 5.24 20.42 -19.14
CA ALA A 162 3.82 20.71 -19.37
C ALA A 162 3.36 20.04 -20.67
#